data_AF-A0A1C6SR68-F1
#
_entry.id   AF-A0A1C6SR68-F1
#
_cell.length_a   1.000
_cell.length_b   1.000
_cell.length_c   1.000
_cell.angle_alpha   90.00
_cell.angle_beta   90.00
_cell.angle_gamma   90.00
#
_symmetry.space_group_name_H-M   'P 1'
#
loop_
_entity.id
_entity.type
_entity.pdbx_description
1 polymer ?
#
loop_
_entity_poly.entity_id
_entity_poly.type
_entity_poly.pdbx_seq_one_letter_code
_entity_poly.pdbx_strand_id
1 'polypeptide(L)'
;MRRLQPPGRLLTALVALGLVTTSAAPAAAEVEAGGARPPESVRLLAKAAADECFAGIGVDYPAGPPCAAGQEKVNQSYVWGLAKAGRKLWFGTGANVLCLKPDGYNVREPILNDDYACEFANSQPARQNPSLPANLGDHRPPEVYVYDLTDEQLTERTADITDASPADAALLRSTAGLRSGAAHRGVVLLAGPSLVAGINLFAFDTFTGNFLGSTNLADYENIRHFAVADGVLYAGVGMGTNGGDAGRVLRWTGDRTNPFAFTVVGDLPTQAADITAHDGRLYVTTWPKAIVEGAAAGSGLDQAADNSADLGSLWMSPPLADGEPGLTPPDATGWTQVWSPAEYEPDPVVRRVYAIGGLASYGGQLYWGTMHVPLQATALHVRVYPPKNQDQLAATVANTQRAFAVFRGRDLGSADETVETLYGESELPAFDPTANNGVGAWETTPTGVTPVHGRSGFGDQYNLYAWKMTVAGGRLYVGTMDFAYIALEGEMPAEPEPGYDPPTFGSDLWSFDAPGQPARAVDKTGFGNPLNQGVRTMVAEGSTLYIGMANPMNLRTDPTTHLGGWELHKLTRR
;
A
#
# COMPACT_ATOMS: atom_id res chain seq x y z
N MET A 1 -36.74 -24.94 -47.92
CA MET A 1 -37.34 -26.13 -47.26
C MET A 1 -37.41 -25.83 -45.77
N ARG A 2 -38.49 -25.25 -45.22
CA ARG A 2 -39.68 -25.93 -44.65
C ARG A 2 -39.24 -27.15 -43.81
N ARG A 3 -39.25 -27.11 -42.48
CA ARG A 3 -40.38 -27.19 -41.51
C ARG A 3 -39.74 -27.29 -40.10
N LEU A 4 -40.30 -26.99 -38.92
CA LEU A 4 -41.65 -26.82 -38.38
C LEU A 4 -41.49 -26.25 -36.94
N GLN A 5 -42.25 -25.22 -36.57
CA GLN A 5 -42.72 -24.96 -35.18
C GLN A 5 -43.85 -25.97 -34.84
N PRO A 6 -44.22 -26.26 -33.57
CA PRO A 6 -45.09 -25.37 -32.73
C PRO A 6 -44.98 -25.66 -31.19
N PRO A 7 -45.93 -25.26 -30.31
CA PRO A 7 -46.89 -24.14 -30.26
C PRO A 7 -46.73 -23.26 -28.99
N GLY A 8 -47.40 -22.10 -28.97
CA GLY A 8 -47.49 -21.20 -27.81
C GLY A 8 -48.75 -21.34 -26.95
N ARG A 9 -48.85 -20.45 -25.94
CA ARG A 9 -50.02 -19.95 -25.17
C ARG A 9 -49.51 -18.72 -24.39
N LEU A 10 -49.91 -17.44 -24.64
CA LEU A 10 -51.11 -16.70 -24.17
C LEU A 10 -51.52 -17.11 -22.72
N LEU A 11 -51.68 -16.25 -21.71
CA LEU A 11 -52.34 -14.95 -21.67
C LEU A 11 -52.14 -14.25 -20.30
N THR A 12 -52.23 -12.91 -20.29
CA THR A 12 -52.79 -11.98 -19.25
C THR A 12 -52.05 -11.62 -17.95
N ALA A 13 -52.12 -10.31 -17.68
CA ALA A 13 -51.70 -9.55 -16.52
C ALA A 13 -52.53 -9.77 -15.24
N LEU A 14 -51.95 -9.46 -14.07
CA LEU A 14 -52.63 -8.73 -12.99
C LEU A 14 -51.64 -8.16 -11.96
N VAL A 15 -51.82 -6.87 -11.66
CA VAL A 15 -51.21 -6.13 -10.55
C VAL A 15 -51.88 -6.56 -9.25
N ALA A 16 -51.10 -6.79 -8.19
CA ALA A 16 -51.58 -6.70 -6.82
C ALA A 16 -50.45 -6.19 -5.91
N LEU A 17 -50.69 -5.02 -5.30
CA LEU A 17 -49.92 -4.52 -4.16
C LEU A 17 -50.05 -5.48 -2.98
N GLY A 18 -48.94 -5.74 -2.30
CA GLY A 18 -48.89 -6.36 -0.98
C GLY A 18 -47.69 -5.85 -0.20
N LEU A 19 -47.92 -4.89 0.70
CA LEU A 19 -46.99 -4.49 1.76
C LEU A 19 -46.86 -5.62 2.78
N VAL A 20 -45.66 -6.19 2.96
CA VAL A 20 -45.24 -6.84 4.22
C VAL A 20 -43.73 -6.69 4.41
N THR A 21 -43.38 -6.06 5.53
CA THR A 21 -42.12 -5.94 6.28
C THR A 21 -40.89 -6.76 5.82
N THR A 22 -39.81 -6.08 5.44
CA THR A 22 -38.46 -6.65 5.32
C THR A 22 -37.73 -6.56 6.66
N SER A 23 -37.70 -7.67 7.41
CA SER A 23 -36.60 -7.95 8.33
C SER A 23 -35.41 -8.44 7.50
N ALA A 24 -34.36 -7.62 7.39
CA ALA A 24 -33.12 -8.02 6.74
C ALA A 24 -32.40 -9.05 7.62
N ALA A 25 -32.39 -10.32 7.20
CA ALA A 25 -31.41 -11.30 7.64
C ALA A 25 -30.20 -11.23 6.69
N PRO A 26 -28.95 -11.38 7.18
CA PRO A 26 -27.79 -11.39 6.31
C PRO A 26 -27.83 -12.63 5.43
N ALA A 27 -27.52 -12.46 4.15
CA ALA A 27 -27.35 -13.56 3.22
C ALA A 27 -26.17 -14.44 3.68
N ALA A 28 -26.48 -15.60 4.24
CA ALA A 28 -25.50 -16.68 4.42
C ALA A 28 -25.06 -17.14 3.03
N ALA A 29 -23.76 -17.04 2.75
CA ALA A 29 -23.18 -17.57 1.53
C ALA A 29 -23.25 -19.10 1.55
N GLU A 30 -23.82 -19.69 0.49
CA GLU A 30 -23.74 -21.13 0.23
C GLU A 30 -22.28 -21.53 0.07
N VAL A 31 -21.75 -22.24 1.06
CA VAL A 31 -20.48 -22.96 0.95
C VAL A 31 -20.82 -24.33 0.38
N GLU A 32 -20.74 -24.50 -0.93
CA GLU A 32 -20.65 -25.85 -1.50
C GLU A 32 -19.27 -26.44 -1.15
N ALA A 33 -19.29 -27.43 -0.26
CA ALA A 33 -18.18 -28.32 0.00
C ALA A 33 -18.04 -29.30 -1.19
N GLY A 34 -16.94 -29.21 -1.94
CA GLY A 34 -16.50 -30.29 -2.83
C GLY A 34 -16.33 -29.99 -4.33
N GLY A 35 -16.62 -28.78 -4.81
CA GLY A 35 -16.34 -28.39 -6.20
C GLY A 35 -15.04 -27.59 -6.33
N ALA A 36 -14.17 -27.92 -7.30
CA ALA A 36 -13.05 -27.06 -7.67
C ALA A 36 -13.61 -25.68 -8.07
N ARG A 37 -13.27 -24.65 -7.30
CA ARG A 37 -13.79 -23.30 -7.51
C ARG A 37 -13.28 -22.76 -8.85
N PRO A 38 -14.13 -22.11 -9.66
CA PRO A 38 -13.72 -21.62 -10.98
C PRO A 38 -12.57 -20.61 -10.87
N PRO A 39 -11.60 -20.65 -11.79
CA PRO A 39 -10.44 -19.77 -11.76
C PRO A 39 -10.87 -18.31 -11.92
N GLU A 40 -10.19 -17.42 -11.22
CA GLU A 40 -10.34 -15.99 -11.45
C GLU A 40 -9.93 -15.61 -12.88
N SER A 41 -10.59 -14.62 -13.46
CA SER A 41 -10.17 -14.01 -14.72
C SER A 41 -9.69 -12.59 -14.51
N VAL A 42 -8.51 -12.31 -15.05
CA VAL A 42 -7.84 -11.00 -14.97
C VAL A 42 -7.98 -10.32 -16.32
N ARG A 43 -8.25 -9.01 -16.30
CA ARG A 43 -8.26 -8.16 -17.49
C ARG A 43 -7.56 -6.84 -17.18
N LEU A 44 -6.57 -6.49 -18.00
CA LEU A 44 -5.98 -5.15 -18.02
C LEU A 44 -7.04 -4.14 -18.49
N LEU A 45 -7.30 -3.12 -17.68
CA LEU A 45 -8.24 -2.04 -17.97
C LEU A 45 -7.53 -0.83 -18.58
N ALA A 46 -6.39 -0.45 -18.02
CA ALA A 46 -5.64 0.72 -18.41
C ALA A 46 -4.17 0.58 -18.00
N LYS A 47 -3.31 1.35 -18.66
CA LYS A 47 -1.87 1.42 -18.39
C LYS A 47 -1.36 2.83 -18.62
N ALA A 48 -0.31 3.19 -17.88
CA ALA A 48 0.44 4.43 -18.08
C ALA A 48 0.94 4.59 -19.53
N ALA A 49 0.89 5.82 -20.03
CA ALA A 49 1.59 6.22 -21.25
C ALA A 49 2.96 6.81 -20.91
N ALA A 50 3.85 6.90 -21.90
CA ALA A 50 5.06 7.71 -21.75
C ALA A 50 4.69 9.18 -21.52
N ASP A 51 5.42 9.84 -20.62
CA ASP A 51 5.14 11.20 -20.16
C ASP A 51 6.37 12.13 -20.26
N GLU A 52 7.54 11.60 -20.62
CA GLU A 52 8.78 12.34 -20.75
C GLU A 52 9.70 11.72 -21.81
N CYS A 53 10.67 12.50 -22.29
CA CYS A 53 11.75 12.01 -23.14
C CYS A 53 13.07 12.07 -22.41
N PHE A 54 13.78 10.94 -22.39
CA PHE A 54 15.05 10.76 -21.71
C PHE A 54 16.20 10.67 -22.71
N ALA A 55 17.18 11.56 -22.59
CA ALA A 55 18.37 11.60 -23.45
C ALA A 55 19.68 11.29 -22.70
N GLY A 56 19.60 10.89 -21.43
CA GLY A 56 20.73 10.62 -20.56
C GLY A 56 20.70 11.41 -19.25
N ILE A 57 21.43 10.94 -18.24
CA ILE A 57 21.55 11.61 -16.94
C ILE A 57 22.23 12.98 -17.11
N GLY A 58 21.68 14.02 -16.49
CA GLY A 58 22.25 15.37 -16.55
C GLY A 58 22.05 16.07 -17.89
N VAL A 59 21.25 15.49 -18.79
CA VAL A 59 20.87 16.09 -20.08
C VAL A 59 19.47 16.70 -19.94
N ASP A 60 19.24 17.83 -20.58
CA ASP A 60 17.90 18.43 -20.64
C ASP A 60 16.96 17.53 -21.45
N TYR A 61 15.74 17.36 -20.94
CA TYR A 61 14.71 16.50 -21.50
C TYR A 61 14.24 17.03 -22.85
N PRO A 62 14.34 16.23 -23.93
CA PRO A 62 13.82 16.61 -25.23
C PRO A 62 12.29 16.80 -25.22
N ALA A 63 11.78 17.49 -26.23
CA ALA A 63 10.34 17.60 -26.44
C ALA A 63 9.71 16.26 -26.85
N GLY A 64 8.46 16.05 -26.44
CA GLY A 64 7.69 14.81 -26.64
C GLY A 64 7.04 14.36 -25.33
N PRO A 65 6.43 13.16 -25.29
CA PRO A 65 6.33 12.16 -26.37
C PRO A 65 5.41 12.53 -27.56
N PRO A 66 5.59 11.96 -28.77
CA PRO A 66 6.70 11.10 -29.17
C PRO A 66 8.02 11.89 -29.20
N CYS A 67 9.12 11.23 -28.83
CA CYS A 67 10.36 11.91 -28.55
C CYS A 67 11.07 12.45 -29.80
N ALA A 68 11.41 13.74 -29.77
CA ALA A 68 12.22 14.36 -30.82
C ALA A 68 13.67 13.82 -30.84
N ALA A 69 14.18 13.43 -29.68
CA ALA A 69 15.46 12.75 -29.48
C ALA A 69 15.41 11.95 -28.17
N GLY A 70 16.35 11.00 -28.00
CA GLY A 70 16.36 10.11 -26.83
C GLY A 70 15.29 9.02 -26.94
N GLN A 71 14.90 8.49 -25.79
CA GLN A 71 13.86 7.45 -25.66
C GLN A 71 12.70 7.92 -24.79
N GLU A 72 11.54 7.33 -24.98
CA GLU A 72 10.37 7.57 -24.13
C GLU A 72 10.61 7.05 -22.71
N LYS A 73 10.13 7.79 -21.73
CA LYS A 73 10.18 7.46 -20.30
C LYS A 73 8.77 7.54 -19.70
N VAL A 74 8.44 6.59 -18.83
CA VAL A 74 7.15 6.51 -18.12
C VAL A 74 7.41 6.77 -16.64
N ASN A 75 7.28 8.02 -16.20
CA ASN A 75 7.54 8.40 -14.83
C ASN A 75 6.41 7.94 -13.89
N GLN A 76 5.15 7.93 -14.34
CA GLN A 76 4.01 7.51 -13.52
C GLN A 76 4.06 6.01 -13.21
N SER A 77 4.63 5.67 -12.04
CA SER A 77 4.96 4.29 -11.69
C SER A 77 3.79 3.54 -11.04
N TYR A 78 3.02 4.21 -10.17
CA TYR A 78 2.05 3.55 -9.27
C TYR A 78 0.64 4.06 -9.49
N VAL A 79 -0.37 3.18 -9.44
CA VAL A 79 -1.73 3.54 -9.03
C VAL A 79 -1.71 3.67 -7.49
N TRP A 80 -1.38 4.85 -6.99
CA TRP A 80 -0.94 5.00 -5.60
C TRP A 80 -2.09 5.13 -4.61
N GLY A 81 -3.17 5.80 -5.01
CA GLY A 81 -4.44 5.90 -4.31
C GLY A 81 -5.59 5.54 -5.27
N LEU A 82 -6.58 4.80 -4.79
CA LEU A 82 -7.69 4.29 -5.61
C LEU A 82 -9.00 4.39 -4.84
N ALA A 83 -10.03 4.90 -5.50
CA ALA A 83 -11.38 5.05 -4.98
C ALA A 83 -12.41 4.61 -6.02
N LYS A 84 -13.55 4.10 -5.57
CA LYS A 84 -14.69 3.79 -6.44
C LYS A 84 -15.89 4.64 -6.08
N ALA A 85 -16.41 5.37 -7.06
CA ALA A 85 -17.61 6.18 -6.93
C ALA A 85 -18.64 5.77 -8.00
N GLY A 86 -19.69 5.05 -7.60
CA GLY A 86 -20.66 4.51 -8.55
C GLY A 86 -19.97 3.61 -9.57
N ARG A 87 -20.07 3.93 -10.86
CA ARG A 87 -19.42 3.18 -11.96
C ARG A 87 -18.05 3.73 -12.36
N LYS A 88 -17.45 4.61 -11.56
CA LYS A 88 -16.17 5.24 -11.87
C LYS A 88 -15.11 4.80 -10.86
N LEU A 89 -13.94 4.42 -11.36
CA LEU A 89 -12.73 4.29 -10.57
C LEU A 89 -11.95 5.59 -10.69
N TRP A 90 -11.69 6.23 -9.56
CA TRP A 90 -10.84 7.40 -9.46
C TRP A 90 -9.51 6.96 -8.88
N PHE A 91 -8.41 7.40 -9.48
CA PHE A 91 -7.10 7.13 -8.90
C PHE A 91 -6.13 8.28 -9.12
N GLY A 92 -5.21 8.38 -8.18
CA GLY A 92 -4.06 9.27 -8.27
C GLY A 92 -2.77 8.45 -8.35
N THR A 93 -1.78 8.99 -9.05
CA THR A 93 -0.53 8.26 -9.31
C THR A 93 0.59 8.63 -8.33
N GLY A 94 1.66 7.83 -8.39
CA GLY A 94 2.97 8.16 -7.83
C GLY A 94 4.03 8.05 -8.91
N ALA A 95 4.77 9.14 -9.13
CA ALA A 95 5.82 9.18 -10.14
C ALA A 95 7.18 8.80 -9.53
N ASN A 96 7.96 7.99 -10.27
CA ASN A 96 9.32 7.57 -9.94
C ASN A 96 9.52 7.14 -8.48
N VAL A 97 8.54 6.47 -7.86
CA VAL A 97 8.55 6.22 -6.41
C VAL A 97 9.79 5.44 -5.95
N LEU A 98 10.36 4.57 -6.81
CA LEU A 98 11.63 3.88 -6.52
C LEU A 98 12.81 4.85 -6.33
N CYS A 99 12.80 5.97 -7.04
CA CYS A 99 13.84 7.00 -7.05
C CYS A 99 13.60 8.12 -6.02
N LEU A 100 12.46 8.10 -5.30
CA LEU A 100 12.23 9.00 -4.17
C LEU A 100 12.74 8.33 -2.89
N LYS A 101 13.88 8.82 -2.36
CA LYS A 101 14.52 8.22 -1.18
C LYS A 101 14.27 9.04 0.08
N PRO A 102 14.09 8.42 1.25
CA PRO A 102 14.06 9.12 2.53
C PRO A 102 15.33 9.94 2.76
N ASP A 103 15.23 10.99 3.58
CA ASP A 103 16.37 11.86 3.88
C ASP A 103 17.55 11.09 4.50
N GLY A 104 18.75 11.46 4.02
CA GLY A 104 20.04 10.89 4.37
C GLY A 104 20.27 9.41 4.06
N TYR A 105 19.45 8.85 3.16
CA TYR A 105 19.94 7.84 2.24
C TYR A 105 21.00 8.51 1.33
N ASN A 106 22.26 8.11 1.43
CA ASN A 106 23.36 8.71 0.67
C ASN A 106 23.36 8.26 -0.80
N VAL A 107 22.26 8.47 -1.53
CA VAL A 107 22.26 8.28 -2.99
C VAL A 107 22.67 9.59 -3.65
N ARG A 108 23.98 9.74 -3.84
CA ARG A 108 24.54 10.85 -4.64
C ARG A 108 24.81 10.45 -6.08
N GLU A 109 24.95 9.15 -6.32
CA GLU A 109 25.23 8.62 -7.64
C GLU A 109 23.92 8.25 -8.35
N PRO A 110 23.73 8.73 -9.59
CA PRO A 110 22.60 8.34 -10.40
C PRO A 110 22.68 6.85 -10.76
N ILE A 111 21.52 6.23 -10.91
CA ILE A 111 21.39 4.83 -11.34
C ILE A 111 20.86 4.83 -12.77
N LEU A 112 21.52 4.11 -13.65
CA LEU A 112 21.07 3.89 -15.03
C LEU A 112 21.38 2.45 -15.44
N ASN A 113 20.35 1.75 -15.87
CA ASN A 113 20.44 0.47 -16.58
C ASN A 113 19.39 0.46 -17.71
N ASP A 114 19.19 -0.69 -18.34
CA ASP A 114 18.25 -0.83 -19.46
C ASP A 114 16.77 -0.70 -19.04
N ASP A 115 16.46 -0.84 -17.74
CA ASP A 115 15.09 -0.87 -17.23
C ASP A 115 14.62 0.46 -16.61
N TYR A 116 15.51 1.16 -15.91
CA TYR A 116 15.16 2.40 -15.22
C TYR A 116 16.33 3.39 -15.06
N ALA A 117 15.97 4.65 -14.88
CA ALA A 117 16.87 5.72 -14.46
C ALA A 117 16.37 6.36 -13.17
N CYS A 118 17.28 6.52 -12.20
CA CYS A 118 17.13 7.44 -11.06
C CYS A 118 18.24 8.49 -11.16
N GLU A 119 17.87 9.72 -11.49
CA GLU A 119 18.81 10.80 -11.82
C GLU A 119 19.25 11.61 -10.59
N PHE A 120 18.42 11.63 -9.53
CA PHE A 120 18.60 12.39 -8.30
C PHE A 120 18.95 13.86 -8.58
N ALA A 121 20.05 14.37 -8.01
CA ALA A 121 20.52 15.74 -8.20
C ALA A 121 20.82 16.10 -9.66
N ASN A 122 21.02 15.11 -10.54
CA ASN A 122 21.31 15.34 -11.96
C ASN A 122 20.06 15.49 -12.82
N SER A 123 18.88 15.20 -12.26
CA SER A 123 17.60 15.39 -12.94
C SER A 123 17.42 16.86 -13.36
N GLN A 124 16.72 17.10 -14.47
CA GLN A 124 16.43 18.47 -14.88
C GLN A 124 15.65 19.26 -13.81
N PRO A 125 14.64 18.69 -13.11
CA PRO A 125 13.92 19.42 -12.06
C PRO A 125 14.82 19.82 -10.89
N ALA A 126 15.73 18.96 -10.44
CA ALA A 126 16.69 19.33 -9.40
C ALA A 126 17.67 20.41 -9.87
N ARG A 127 18.17 20.32 -11.11
CA ARG A 127 19.08 21.34 -11.67
C ARG A 127 18.39 22.70 -11.85
N GLN A 128 17.09 22.71 -12.13
CA GLN A 128 16.28 23.92 -12.29
C GLN A 128 15.74 24.46 -10.96
N ASN A 129 15.69 23.62 -9.92
CA ASN A 129 15.28 23.99 -8.58
C ASN A 129 16.31 23.56 -7.52
N PRO A 130 17.34 24.39 -7.26
CA PRO A 130 18.38 24.07 -6.28
C PRO A 130 17.88 23.88 -4.83
N SER A 131 16.62 24.24 -4.53
CA SER A 131 16.03 24.00 -3.21
C SER A 131 15.41 22.61 -3.05
N LEU A 132 15.22 21.88 -4.15
CA LEU A 132 14.75 20.49 -4.12
C LEU A 132 15.89 19.59 -3.62
N PRO A 133 15.70 18.83 -2.52
CA PRO A 133 16.69 17.88 -2.05
C PRO A 133 17.08 16.86 -3.12
N ALA A 134 18.37 16.49 -3.17
CA ALA A 134 18.91 15.58 -4.19
C ALA A 134 18.15 14.23 -4.26
N ASN A 135 17.76 13.69 -3.10
CA ASN A 135 16.99 12.46 -2.94
C ASN A 135 15.55 12.53 -3.46
N LEU A 136 15.08 13.72 -3.84
CA LEU A 136 13.76 13.98 -4.42
C LEU A 136 13.83 14.52 -5.85
N GLY A 137 15.02 14.54 -6.48
CA GLY A 137 15.21 15.13 -7.79
C GLY A 137 14.37 14.49 -8.91
N ASP A 138 14.10 13.19 -8.81
CA ASP A 138 13.26 12.47 -9.77
C ASP A 138 11.74 12.74 -9.61
N HIS A 139 11.36 13.63 -8.69
CA HIS A 139 9.97 14.02 -8.52
C HIS A 139 9.32 14.50 -9.82
N ARG A 140 8.10 14.02 -10.07
CA ARG A 140 7.16 14.59 -11.05
C ARG A 140 5.80 14.74 -10.37
N PRO A 141 5.03 15.80 -10.68
CA PRO A 141 3.68 15.93 -10.16
C PRO A 141 2.86 14.66 -10.46
N PRO A 142 2.03 14.19 -9.52
CA PRO A 142 1.14 13.08 -9.76
C PRO A 142 0.01 13.50 -10.69
N GLU A 143 -0.58 12.51 -11.32
CA GLU A 143 -1.70 12.66 -12.23
C GLU A 143 -2.97 12.06 -11.60
N VAL A 144 -4.11 12.58 -12.05
CA VAL A 144 -5.44 12.12 -11.64
C VAL A 144 -6.14 11.49 -12.82
N TYR A 145 -6.74 10.32 -12.60
CA TYR A 145 -7.45 9.57 -13.62
C TYR A 145 -8.82 9.13 -13.16
N VAL A 146 -9.70 8.97 -14.14
CA VAL A 146 -11.01 8.31 -14.02
C VAL A 146 -11.09 7.19 -15.04
N TYR A 147 -11.43 5.99 -14.60
CA TYR A 147 -11.84 4.90 -15.48
C TYR A 147 -13.35 4.67 -15.32
N ASP A 148 -14.11 4.85 -16.40
CA ASP A 148 -15.56 4.57 -16.40
C ASP A 148 -15.82 3.10 -16.76
N LEU A 149 -16.50 2.39 -15.87
CA LEU A 149 -16.77 0.97 -15.98
C LEU A 149 -17.89 0.64 -16.98
N THR A 150 -18.60 1.64 -17.49
CA THR A 150 -19.72 1.47 -18.43
C THR A 150 -19.23 1.42 -19.87
N ASP A 151 -18.43 2.38 -20.28
CA ASP A 151 -17.87 2.50 -21.64
C ASP A 151 -16.40 2.06 -21.73
N GLU A 152 -15.82 1.67 -20.59
CA GLU A 152 -14.45 1.17 -20.47
C GLU A 152 -13.40 2.20 -20.92
N GLN A 153 -13.66 3.48 -20.66
CA GLN A 153 -12.76 4.58 -21.02
C GLN A 153 -11.95 5.10 -19.84
N LEU A 154 -10.65 5.30 -20.08
CA LEU A 154 -9.77 6.05 -19.20
C LEU A 154 -9.80 7.54 -19.61
N THR A 155 -9.95 8.42 -18.63
CA THR A 155 -9.84 9.87 -18.79
C THR A 155 -8.84 10.43 -17.79
N GLU A 156 -7.87 11.17 -18.28
CA GLU A 156 -6.90 11.94 -17.50
C GLU A 156 -7.58 13.27 -17.06
N ARG A 157 -7.43 13.64 -15.78
CA ARG A 157 -8.20 14.71 -15.10
C ARG A 157 -7.30 15.71 -14.37
N THR A 158 -5.99 15.67 -14.57
CA THR A 158 -5.03 16.57 -13.92
C THR A 158 -5.27 18.02 -14.32
N ALA A 159 -5.67 18.26 -15.57
CA ALA A 159 -6.03 19.58 -16.08
C ALA A 159 -7.15 20.24 -15.27
N ASP A 160 -8.09 19.46 -14.72
CA ASP A 160 -9.16 19.99 -13.87
C ASP A 160 -8.62 20.69 -12.62
N ILE A 161 -7.45 20.27 -12.12
CA ILE A 161 -6.76 20.88 -10.98
C ILE A 161 -5.87 22.03 -11.46
N THR A 162 -5.04 21.79 -12.48
CA THR A 162 -4.02 22.78 -12.89
C THR A 162 -4.62 24.02 -13.52
N ASP A 163 -5.78 23.90 -14.17
CA ASP A 163 -6.46 24.99 -14.86
C ASP A 163 -7.46 25.71 -13.95
N ALA A 164 -7.78 25.14 -12.79
CA ALA A 164 -8.70 25.75 -11.82
C ALA A 164 -8.12 27.03 -11.21
N SER A 165 -6.89 26.97 -10.71
CA SER A 165 -6.15 28.17 -10.28
C SER A 165 -4.64 27.91 -10.15
N PRO A 166 -3.80 28.98 -10.16
CA PRO A 166 -2.37 28.84 -9.88
C PRO A 166 -2.06 28.22 -8.50
N ALA A 167 -2.95 28.39 -7.51
CA ALA A 167 -2.80 27.84 -6.17
C ALA A 167 -3.05 26.32 -6.15
N ASP A 168 -4.12 25.87 -6.81
CA ASP A 168 -4.43 24.43 -6.96
C ASP A 168 -3.31 23.72 -7.73
N ALA A 169 -2.84 24.34 -8.81
CA ALA A 169 -1.71 23.85 -9.58
C ALA A 169 -0.41 23.77 -8.75
N ALA A 170 -0.18 24.72 -7.84
CA ALA A 170 0.97 24.70 -6.94
C ALA A 170 0.89 23.56 -5.92
N LEU A 171 -0.29 23.32 -5.35
CA LEU A 171 -0.51 22.19 -4.44
C LEU A 171 -0.24 20.87 -5.15
N LEU A 172 -0.77 20.65 -6.36
CA LEU A 172 -0.49 19.43 -7.11
C LEU A 172 1.00 19.28 -7.43
N ARG A 173 1.68 20.33 -7.91
CA ARG A 173 3.13 20.28 -8.19
C ARG A 173 3.96 19.92 -6.97
N SER A 174 3.56 20.40 -5.79
CA SER A 174 4.22 20.10 -4.52
C SER A 174 3.82 18.75 -3.92
N THR A 175 2.88 18.02 -4.50
CA THR A 175 2.45 16.71 -3.97
C THR A 175 3.42 15.64 -4.44
N ALA A 176 4.08 14.92 -3.53
CA ALA A 176 5.03 13.83 -3.86
C ALA A 176 4.34 12.67 -4.61
N GLY A 177 3.07 12.43 -4.29
CA GLY A 177 2.18 11.57 -5.05
C GLY A 177 0.86 11.31 -4.33
N LEU A 178 -0.18 10.99 -5.08
CA LEU A 178 -1.55 10.85 -4.57
C LEU A 178 -1.74 9.45 -3.97
N ARG A 179 -1.15 9.25 -2.79
CA ARG A 179 -1.00 7.98 -2.08
C ARG A 179 -2.28 7.43 -1.46
N SER A 180 -3.33 8.24 -1.35
CA SER A 180 -4.59 7.88 -0.71
C SER A 180 -5.78 8.31 -1.56
N GLY A 181 -6.85 7.51 -1.53
CA GLY A 181 -8.08 7.77 -2.27
C GLY A 181 -9.31 7.21 -1.56
N ALA A 182 -10.41 7.96 -1.58
CA ALA A 182 -11.72 7.50 -1.13
C ALA A 182 -12.86 8.17 -1.87
N ALA A 183 -14.05 7.56 -1.83
CA ALA A 183 -15.29 8.19 -2.24
C ALA A 183 -16.33 8.01 -1.14
N HIS A 184 -16.95 9.10 -0.69
CA HIS A 184 -17.99 9.07 0.34
C HIS A 184 -18.95 10.24 0.18
N ARG A 185 -20.25 9.98 0.38
CA ARG A 185 -21.33 11.00 0.40
C ARG A 185 -21.25 12.08 -0.70
N GLY A 186 -20.93 11.66 -1.93
CA GLY A 186 -20.93 12.57 -3.07
C GLY A 186 -19.57 13.20 -3.41
N VAL A 187 -18.52 12.89 -2.66
CA VAL A 187 -17.17 13.45 -2.83
C VAL A 187 -16.17 12.32 -3.04
N VAL A 188 -15.28 12.48 -4.03
CA VAL A 188 -14.01 11.74 -4.13
C VAL A 188 -12.92 12.61 -3.53
N LEU A 189 -12.11 12.02 -2.65
CA LEU A 189 -10.92 12.64 -2.08
C LEU A 189 -9.69 11.87 -2.56
N LEU A 190 -8.73 12.58 -3.14
CA LEU A 190 -7.38 12.09 -3.42
C LEU A 190 -6.40 12.91 -2.60
N ALA A 191 -5.44 12.25 -1.97
CA ALA A 191 -4.54 12.91 -1.03
C ALA A 191 -3.13 12.34 -1.07
N GLY A 192 -2.14 13.17 -0.75
CA GLY A 192 -0.73 12.81 -0.79
C GLY A 192 0.15 13.67 0.11
N PRO A 193 1.36 13.19 0.47
CA PRO A 193 2.37 14.00 1.13
C PRO A 193 2.77 15.20 0.26
N SER A 194 3.03 16.34 0.89
CA SER A 194 3.69 17.48 0.26
C SER A 194 5.21 17.30 0.30
N LEU A 195 5.91 17.83 -0.69
CA LEU A 195 7.38 17.94 -0.70
C LEU A 195 7.90 19.08 0.17
N VAL A 196 6.99 19.95 0.63
CA VAL A 196 7.34 21.12 1.44
C VAL A 196 6.99 20.88 2.89
N ALA A 197 5.69 20.73 3.16
CA ALA A 197 5.09 20.43 4.44
C ALA A 197 3.59 20.19 4.23
N GLY A 198 2.96 19.43 5.12
CA GLY A 198 1.54 19.16 5.05
C GLY A 198 1.18 17.93 4.20
N ILE A 199 -0.11 17.59 4.22
CA ILE A 199 -0.73 16.72 3.21
C ILE A 199 -1.61 17.55 2.28
N ASN A 200 -1.49 17.32 0.97
CA ASN A 200 -2.32 17.97 -0.04
C ASN A 200 -3.53 17.08 -0.36
N LEU A 201 -4.72 17.68 -0.38
CA LEU A 201 -5.99 17.01 -0.67
C LEU A 201 -6.67 17.67 -1.87
N PHE A 202 -7.29 16.85 -2.71
CA PHE A 202 -8.03 17.25 -3.90
C PHE A 202 -9.40 16.59 -3.87
N ALA A 203 -10.46 17.38 -4.08
CA ALA A 203 -11.83 16.90 -4.01
C ALA A 203 -12.53 16.98 -5.36
N PHE A 204 -13.33 15.96 -5.67
CA PHE A 204 -14.15 15.90 -6.88
C PHE A 204 -15.58 15.50 -6.56
N ASP A 205 -16.53 16.02 -7.31
CA ASP A 205 -17.94 15.67 -7.20
C ASP A 205 -18.22 14.33 -7.86
N THR A 206 -18.83 13.38 -7.17
CA THR A 206 -19.09 12.04 -7.75
C THR A 206 -20.19 12.04 -8.81
N PHE A 207 -21.05 13.06 -8.83
CA PHE A 207 -22.19 13.12 -9.74
C PHE A 207 -21.84 13.87 -11.02
N THR A 208 -21.20 15.04 -10.90
CA THR A 208 -20.81 15.86 -12.07
C THR A 208 -19.41 15.54 -12.57
N GLY A 209 -18.54 15.00 -11.70
CA GLY A 209 -17.11 14.83 -11.98
C GLY A 209 -16.32 16.14 -11.84
N ASN A 210 -16.94 17.24 -11.43
CA ASN A 210 -16.25 18.53 -11.33
C ASN A 210 -15.26 18.52 -10.18
N PHE A 211 -14.13 19.21 -10.38
CA PHE A 211 -13.23 19.57 -9.29
C PHE A 211 -13.94 20.50 -8.30
N LEU A 212 -13.88 20.17 -7.00
CA LEU A 212 -14.49 20.92 -5.90
C LEU A 212 -13.49 21.84 -5.19
N GLY A 213 -12.20 21.62 -5.39
CA GLY A 213 -11.12 22.43 -4.81
C GLY A 213 -9.97 21.57 -4.30
N SER A 214 -8.98 22.24 -3.71
CA SER A 214 -7.88 21.59 -3.00
C SER A 214 -7.54 22.33 -1.71
N THR A 215 -6.84 21.64 -0.80
CA THR A 215 -6.29 22.24 0.42
C THR A 215 -4.98 21.55 0.81
N ASN A 216 -4.20 22.23 1.65
CA ASN A 216 -3.12 21.62 2.42
C ASN A 216 -3.56 21.53 3.88
N LEU A 217 -3.33 20.38 4.52
CA LEU A 217 -3.45 20.22 5.97
C LEU A 217 -2.04 20.20 6.56
N ALA A 218 -1.59 21.35 7.02
CA ALA A 218 -0.19 21.61 7.40
C ALA A 218 0.26 20.88 8.68
N ASP A 219 -0.67 20.42 9.51
CA ASP A 219 -0.37 19.72 10.76
C ASP A 219 0.07 18.25 10.55
N TYR A 220 -0.01 17.73 9.33
CA TYR A 220 0.23 16.33 8.98
C TYR A 220 1.22 16.21 7.83
N GLU A 221 1.91 15.08 7.69
CA GLU A 221 2.98 14.92 6.69
C GLU A 221 2.83 13.65 5.85
N ASN A 222 1.97 12.71 6.26
CA ASN A 222 1.74 11.47 5.53
C ASN A 222 0.29 11.01 5.60
N ILE A 223 -0.19 10.35 4.55
CA ILE A 223 -1.53 9.77 4.44
C ILE A 223 -1.51 8.59 3.47
N ARG A 224 -2.29 7.53 3.77
CA ARG A 224 -2.29 6.30 2.94
C ARG A 224 -3.65 5.74 2.61
N HIS A 225 -4.49 5.51 3.61
CA HIS A 225 -5.75 4.81 3.42
C HIS A 225 -6.87 5.47 4.19
N PHE A 226 -8.05 5.37 3.60
CA PHE A 226 -9.31 5.70 4.23
C PHE A 226 -10.10 4.43 4.52
N ALA A 227 -10.97 4.49 5.52
CA ALA A 227 -11.98 3.46 5.77
C ALA A 227 -13.32 4.12 6.06
N VAL A 228 -14.40 3.49 5.60
CA VAL A 228 -15.76 3.84 6.02
C VAL A 228 -16.17 2.88 7.13
N ALA A 229 -16.53 3.41 8.29
CA ALA A 229 -17.01 2.65 9.43
C ALA A 229 -18.20 3.39 10.05
N ASP A 230 -19.27 2.65 10.37
CA ASP A 230 -20.52 3.22 10.90
C ASP A 230 -21.05 4.43 10.10
N GLY A 231 -20.97 4.35 8.76
CA GLY A 231 -21.41 5.41 7.86
C GLY A 231 -20.56 6.69 7.84
N VAL A 232 -19.41 6.68 8.51
CA VAL A 232 -18.45 7.78 8.61
C VAL A 232 -17.14 7.42 7.91
N LEU A 233 -16.53 8.38 7.22
CA LEU A 233 -15.22 8.20 6.56
C LEU A 233 -14.10 8.62 7.52
N TYR A 234 -13.06 7.80 7.63
CA TYR A 234 -11.88 8.06 8.45
C TYR A 234 -10.59 8.00 7.62
N ALA A 235 -9.58 8.73 8.04
CA ALA A 235 -8.23 8.68 7.49
C ALA A 235 -7.19 8.51 8.60
N GLY A 236 -6.21 7.65 8.38
CA GLY A 236 -4.98 7.65 9.17
C GLY A 236 -3.95 8.60 8.58
N VAL A 237 -3.32 9.43 9.41
CA VAL A 237 -2.27 10.38 9.01
C VAL A 237 -1.04 10.31 9.92
N GLY A 238 0.11 10.73 9.41
CA GLY A 238 1.37 10.92 10.15
C GLY A 238 1.63 12.39 10.45
N MET A 239 2.35 12.67 11.54
CA MET A 239 2.80 14.01 11.95
C MET A 239 4.33 14.08 12.04
N GLY A 240 4.88 15.28 11.90
CA GLY A 240 6.32 15.50 11.86
C GLY A 240 6.93 15.04 10.55
N THR A 241 8.19 15.40 10.26
CA THR A 241 8.85 15.12 8.97
C THR A 241 8.62 13.68 8.51
N ASN A 242 8.01 13.49 7.33
CA ASN A 242 7.62 12.20 6.74
C ASN A 242 6.65 11.33 7.59
N GLY A 243 6.13 11.84 8.69
CA GLY A 243 5.32 11.18 9.71
C GLY A 243 6.14 10.58 10.87
N GLY A 244 7.33 11.12 11.17
CA GLY A 244 8.28 10.54 12.12
C GLY A 244 7.92 10.75 13.60
N ASP A 245 7.07 11.73 13.91
CA ASP A 245 6.84 12.14 15.30
C ASP A 245 5.69 11.36 15.95
N ALA A 246 4.57 11.21 15.25
CA ALA A 246 3.34 10.60 15.76
C ALA A 246 2.32 10.34 14.64
N GLY A 247 1.17 9.76 14.98
CA GLY A 247 0.04 9.57 14.07
C GLY A 247 -1.27 10.14 14.59
N ARG A 248 -2.23 10.37 13.70
CA ARG A 248 -3.61 10.74 14.03
C ARG A 248 -4.61 9.95 13.22
N VAL A 249 -5.81 9.80 13.78
CA VAL A 249 -6.99 9.33 13.05
C VAL A 249 -7.94 10.51 12.90
N LEU A 250 -8.29 10.82 11.65
CA LEU A 250 -9.17 11.91 11.28
C LEU A 250 -10.54 11.35 10.92
N ARG A 251 -11.60 11.93 11.50
CA ARG A 251 -12.98 11.75 11.06
C ARG A 251 -13.31 12.83 10.02
N TRP A 252 -13.78 12.43 8.86
CA TRP A 252 -14.32 13.36 7.87
C TRP A 252 -15.73 13.81 8.28
N THR A 253 -15.90 15.12 8.39
CA THR A 253 -17.17 15.79 8.71
C THR A 253 -17.66 16.67 7.56
N GLY A 254 -16.99 16.58 6.41
CA GLY A 254 -17.28 17.38 5.23
C GLY A 254 -18.48 16.90 4.41
N ASP A 255 -18.71 17.66 3.34
CA ASP A 255 -19.70 17.40 2.32
C ASP A 255 -19.26 18.01 0.97
N ARG A 256 -20.15 18.05 -0.02
CA ARG A 256 -19.84 18.59 -1.37
C ARG A 256 -19.54 20.09 -1.39
N THR A 257 -19.97 20.84 -0.37
CA THR A 257 -19.75 22.30 -0.25
C THR A 257 -18.56 22.64 0.64
N ASN A 258 -18.21 21.75 1.57
CA ASN A 258 -17.03 21.84 2.42
C ASN A 258 -16.31 20.47 2.46
N PRO A 259 -15.62 20.08 1.38
CA PRO A 259 -15.08 18.72 1.25
C PRO A 259 -13.88 18.43 2.14
N PHE A 260 -13.31 19.45 2.80
CA PHE A 260 -12.06 19.34 3.55
C PHE A 260 -12.24 19.44 5.08
N ALA A 261 -13.46 19.29 5.58
CA ALA A 261 -13.69 19.29 7.03
C ALA A 261 -13.30 17.95 7.66
N PHE A 262 -12.34 18.00 8.60
CA PHE A 262 -11.88 16.87 9.38
C PHE A 262 -11.79 17.24 10.86
N THR A 263 -11.97 16.25 11.73
CA THR A 263 -11.73 16.37 13.18
C THR A 263 -10.88 15.21 13.65
N VAL A 264 -9.92 15.47 14.55
CA VAL A 264 -9.11 14.41 15.17
C VAL A 264 -9.99 13.57 16.11
N VAL A 265 -9.87 12.24 16.00
CA VAL A 265 -10.59 11.24 16.82
C VAL A 265 -9.67 10.11 17.28
N GLY A 266 -8.35 10.26 17.09
CA GLY A 266 -7.35 9.29 17.54
C GLY A 266 -5.96 9.89 17.60
N ASP A 267 -5.29 9.69 18.73
CA ASP A 267 -3.88 10.01 18.96
C ASP A 267 -3.08 8.70 18.97
N LEU A 268 -2.09 8.60 18.07
CA LEU A 268 -1.22 7.42 17.94
C LEU A 268 0.23 7.82 18.20
N PRO A 269 1.03 7.01 18.91
CA PRO A 269 2.46 7.26 19.12
C PRO A 269 3.29 7.26 17.83
N THR A 270 2.82 6.57 16.79
CA THR A 270 3.49 6.41 15.50
C THR A 270 2.52 6.60 14.34
N GLN A 271 3.02 6.90 13.14
CA GLN A 271 2.14 7.26 12.02
C GLN A 271 1.24 6.10 11.58
N ALA A 272 0.00 6.44 11.24
CA ALA A 272 -0.95 5.47 10.69
C ALA A 272 -0.55 5.03 9.27
N ALA A 273 -0.63 3.73 9.01
CA ALA A 273 -0.22 3.09 7.77
C ALA A 273 -1.41 2.55 6.97
N ASP A 274 -2.35 1.87 7.62
CA ASP A 274 -3.62 1.42 7.04
C ASP A 274 -4.71 1.40 8.14
N ILE A 275 -5.97 1.39 7.75
CA ILE A 275 -7.13 1.47 8.66
C ILE A 275 -8.28 0.57 8.17
N THR A 276 -8.97 -0.10 9.10
CA THR A 276 -10.17 -0.88 8.80
C THR A 276 -11.13 -0.92 9.98
N ALA A 277 -12.38 -1.32 9.73
CA ALA A 277 -13.35 -1.59 10.77
C ALA A 277 -13.42 -3.08 11.08
N HIS A 278 -13.50 -3.45 12.35
CA HIS A 278 -13.69 -4.81 12.82
C HIS A 278 -14.41 -4.77 14.17
N ASP A 279 -15.40 -5.64 14.35
CA ASP A 279 -16.13 -5.84 15.61
C ASP A 279 -16.55 -4.54 16.34
N GLY A 280 -17.14 -3.62 15.57
CA GLY A 280 -17.67 -2.35 16.09
C GLY A 280 -16.59 -1.35 16.51
N ARG A 281 -15.33 -1.53 16.08
CA ARG A 281 -14.20 -0.64 16.33
C ARG A 281 -13.43 -0.36 15.05
N LEU A 282 -12.60 0.68 15.08
CA LEU A 282 -11.54 0.89 14.09
C LEU A 282 -10.25 0.27 14.59
N TYR A 283 -9.50 -0.29 13.63
CA TYR A 283 -8.14 -0.76 13.84
C TYR A 283 -7.21 -0.04 12.87
N VAL A 284 -6.03 0.31 13.36
CA VAL A 284 -4.99 1.02 12.61
C VAL A 284 -3.68 0.28 12.75
N THR A 285 -3.05 -0.01 11.62
CA THR A 285 -1.64 -0.44 11.60
C THR A 285 -0.76 0.80 11.52
N THR A 286 0.41 0.78 12.17
CA THR A 286 1.33 1.92 12.18
C THR A 286 2.74 1.56 11.69
N TRP A 287 3.51 2.59 11.35
CA TRP A 287 4.92 2.50 10.96
C TRP A 287 5.83 3.06 12.06
N PRO A 288 6.93 2.37 12.41
CA PRO A 288 7.78 2.81 13.52
C PRO A 288 8.53 4.09 13.19
N LYS A 289 8.89 4.89 14.20
CA LYS A 289 9.59 6.18 13.99
C LYS A 289 10.88 6.03 13.18
N ALA A 290 11.66 4.99 13.46
CA ALA A 290 12.94 4.73 12.78
C ALA A 290 12.79 4.40 11.28
N ILE A 291 11.60 4.00 10.80
CA ILE A 291 11.40 3.78 9.37
C ILE A 291 11.28 5.10 8.60
N VAL A 292 10.86 6.16 9.28
CA VAL A 292 10.36 7.40 8.70
C VAL A 292 11.42 8.48 8.64
N GLU A 293 12.32 8.50 9.63
CA GLU A 293 13.44 9.43 9.71
C GLU A 293 14.54 9.12 8.66
N GLY A 294 14.26 8.20 7.72
CA GLY A 294 15.24 7.61 6.84
C GLY A 294 16.31 6.88 7.64
N ALA A 295 17.28 6.28 6.94
CA ALA A 295 18.45 5.79 7.64
C ALA A 295 19.10 6.92 8.45
N ALA A 296 18.91 8.20 8.13
CA ALA A 296 19.57 9.35 8.76
C ALA A 296 18.85 10.03 9.93
N ALA A 297 18.17 9.26 10.77
CA ALA A 297 17.88 9.70 12.12
C ALA A 297 19.14 10.26 12.82
N GLY A 298 18.97 11.35 13.56
CA GLY A 298 20.01 11.93 14.40
C GLY A 298 20.50 10.94 15.46
N SER A 299 21.63 11.27 16.09
CA SER A 299 22.36 10.46 17.08
C SER A 299 21.57 9.94 18.29
N GLY A 300 20.27 10.24 18.41
CA GLY A 300 19.37 9.79 19.47
C GLY A 300 18.79 8.39 19.24
N LEU A 301 18.60 7.95 17.99
CA LEU A 301 18.12 6.59 17.71
C LEU A 301 19.20 5.52 17.92
N ASP A 302 20.48 5.87 17.81
CA ASP A 302 21.59 4.93 18.01
C ASP A 302 21.66 4.43 19.47
N GLN A 303 21.07 5.17 20.42
CA GLN A 303 21.01 4.83 21.85
C GLN A 303 19.57 4.70 22.39
N ALA A 304 18.54 4.88 21.55
CA ALA A 304 17.16 4.79 21.99
C ALA A 304 16.88 3.37 22.50
N ALA A 305 16.41 3.29 23.75
CA ALA A 305 15.89 2.06 24.32
C ALA A 305 14.79 1.51 23.42
N ASP A 306 14.67 0.19 23.36
CA ASP A 306 13.55 -0.43 22.67
C ASP A 306 12.24 -0.12 23.42
N ASN A 307 11.57 0.94 22.97
CA ASN A 307 10.32 1.42 23.51
C ASN A 307 9.18 0.93 22.62
N SER A 308 8.27 0.13 23.19
CA SER A 308 7.15 -0.45 22.47
C SER A 308 6.24 0.61 21.83
N ALA A 309 6.20 1.84 22.38
CA ALA A 309 5.43 2.94 21.82
C ALA A 309 6.01 3.50 20.51
N ASP A 310 7.30 3.27 20.21
CA ASP A 310 7.95 3.77 18.99
C ASP A 310 7.94 2.72 17.86
N LEU A 311 7.45 1.51 18.14
CA LEU A 311 7.32 0.42 17.16
C LEU A 311 6.12 0.63 16.23
N GLY A 312 6.17 0.04 15.03
CA GLY A 312 4.98 -0.15 14.21
C GLY A 312 4.08 -1.15 14.93
N SER A 313 2.78 -0.92 14.98
CA SER A 313 1.89 -1.71 15.84
C SER A 313 0.46 -1.74 15.33
N LEU A 314 -0.36 -2.58 15.95
CA LEU A 314 -1.79 -2.61 15.76
C LEU A 314 -2.48 -1.87 16.92
N TRP A 315 -3.27 -0.86 16.57
CA TRP A 315 -4.00 -0.01 17.51
C TRP A 315 -5.50 -0.18 17.32
N MET A 316 -6.22 -0.28 18.43
CA MET A 316 -7.67 -0.44 18.49
C MET A 316 -8.33 0.81 19.07
N SER A 317 -9.38 1.31 18.43
CA SER A 317 -10.16 2.45 18.91
C SER A 317 -11.11 2.11 20.05
N PRO A 318 -11.68 3.10 20.76
CA PRO A 318 -12.95 2.95 21.48
C PRO A 318 -14.08 2.38 20.59
N PRO A 319 -15.21 1.91 21.16
CA PRO A 319 -16.36 1.48 20.38
C PRO A 319 -16.84 2.59 19.43
N LEU A 320 -17.20 2.23 18.20
CA LEU A 320 -17.71 3.17 17.20
C LEU A 320 -19.11 3.69 17.51
N ALA A 321 -19.87 3.02 18.37
CA ALA A 321 -21.23 3.41 18.72
C ALA A 321 -21.38 3.43 20.25
N ASP A 322 -20.87 4.51 20.86
CA ASP A 322 -21.12 4.86 22.26
C ASP A 322 -21.88 6.20 22.32
N GLY A 323 -23.20 6.14 22.08
CA GLY A 323 -24.11 7.29 22.11
C GLY A 323 -24.37 8.00 20.76
N GLU A 324 -23.38 8.09 19.86
CA GLU A 324 -23.48 8.70 18.52
C GLU A 324 -22.77 7.83 17.45
N PRO A 325 -23.12 7.92 16.15
CA PRO A 325 -22.45 7.15 15.11
C PRO A 325 -21.01 7.58 14.85
N GLY A 326 -20.09 6.63 15.01
CA GLY A 326 -18.66 6.81 14.83
C GLY A 326 -17.95 7.47 16.02
N LEU A 327 -16.62 7.60 15.89
CA LEU A 327 -15.78 8.24 16.90
C LEU A 327 -15.98 9.77 16.93
N THR A 328 -15.71 10.35 18.08
CA THR A 328 -15.80 11.78 18.39
C THR A 328 -14.45 12.29 18.92
N PRO A 329 -14.23 13.62 18.98
CA PRO A 329 -12.97 14.16 19.50
C PRO A 329 -12.59 13.69 20.93
N PRO A 330 -13.53 13.50 21.87
CA PRO A 330 -13.23 12.88 23.16
C PRO A 330 -12.60 11.47 23.10
N ASP A 331 -12.80 10.72 22.01
CA ASP A 331 -12.25 9.36 21.85
C ASP A 331 -10.76 9.35 21.52
N ALA A 332 -10.17 10.51 21.22
CA ALA A 332 -8.82 10.62 20.69
C ALA A 332 -7.76 9.94 21.57
N THR A 333 -7.89 10.02 22.89
CA THR A 333 -6.92 9.44 23.84
C THR A 333 -7.26 8.01 24.26
N GLY A 334 -8.35 7.41 23.73
CA GLY A 334 -8.86 6.10 24.14
C GLY A 334 -8.33 4.92 23.32
N TRP A 335 -7.33 5.13 22.47
CA TRP A 335 -6.77 4.10 21.60
C TRP A 335 -5.79 3.19 22.36
N THR A 336 -5.87 1.89 22.12
CA THR A 336 -5.08 0.86 22.82
C THR A 336 -4.23 0.07 21.84
N GLN A 337 -2.94 -0.12 22.16
CA GLN A 337 -2.06 -1.05 21.44
C GLN A 337 -2.48 -2.48 21.80
N VAL A 338 -2.81 -3.28 20.79
CA VAL A 338 -3.25 -4.68 20.97
C VAL A 338 -2.28 -5.69 20.37
N TRP A 339 -1.29 -5.24 19.60
CA TRP A 339 -0.20 -6.09 19.13
C TRP A 339 1.02 -5.25 18.69
N SER A 340 2.23 -5.77 18.88
CA SER A 340 3.47 -5.19 18.34
C SER A 340 4.50 -6.24 17.89
N PRO A 341 5.48 -5.86 17.05
CA PRO A 341 6.61 -6.72 16.68
C PRO A 341 7.40 -7.29 17.86
N ALA A 342 7.34 -6.69 19.05
CA ALA A 342 8.01 -7.24 20.24
C ALA A 342 7.49 -8.63 20.62
N GLU A 343 6.31 -9.03 20.12
CA GLU A 343 5.70 -10.35 20.33
C GLU A 343 6.14 -11.40 19.28
N TYR A 344 6.93 -11.01 18.27
CA TYR A 344 7.32 -11.89 17.16
C TYR A 344 8.79 -11.77 16.75
N GLU A 345 9.31 -10.55 16.59
CA GLU A 345 10.69 -10.28 16.15
C GLU A 345 11.65 -10.28 17.35
N PRO A 346 12.55 -11.29 17.46
CA PRO A 346 13.46 -11.41 18.59
C PRO A 346 14.61 -10.38 18.56
N ASP A 347 14.97 -9.85 17.38
CA ASP A 347 16.05 -8.87 17.29
C ASP A 347 15.58 -7.45 17.67
N PRO A 348 16.14 -6.85 18.73
CA PRO A 348 15.70 -5.54 19.23
C PRO A 348 16.04 -4.38 18.29
N VAL A 349 16.94 -4.56 17.32
CA VAL A 349 17.27 -3.54 16.33
C VAL A 349 16.36 -3.68 15.11
N VAL A 350 16.17 -4.89 14.59
CA VAL A 350 15.30 -5.14 13.42
C VAL A 350 13.86 -4.75 13.73
N ARG A 351 13.34 -5.04 14.95
CA ARG A 351 11.95 -4.69 15.30
C ARG A 351 11.65 -3.20 15.24
N ARG A 352 12.67 -2.34 15.41
CA ARG A 352 12.53 -0.88 15.37
C ARG A 352 12.22 -0.33 13.99
N VAL A 353 12.47 -1.09 12.92
CA VAL A 353 12.11 -0.71 11.54
C VAL A 353 11.03 -1.63 10.95
N TYR A 354 10.40 -2.42 11.80
CA TYR A 354 9.40 -3.41 11.44
C TYR A 354 8.04 -2.72 11.24
N ALA A 355 7.74 -2.36 9.99
CA ALA A 355 6.50 -1.69 9.64
C ALA A 355 5.34 -2.67 9.53
N ILE A 356 4.13 -2.21 9.86
CA ILE A 356 2.91 -2.99 9.71
C ILE A 356 2.15 -2.51 8.47
N GLY A 357 1.67 -3.48 7.70
CA GLY A 357 1.08 -3.30 6.37
C GLY A 357 -0.43 -3.36 6.35
N GLY A 358 -0.96 -3.97 5.29
CA GLY A 358 -2.39 -4.06 5.03
C GLY A 358 -3.14 -4.84 6.11
N LEU A 359 -4.37 -4.42 6.36
CA LEU A 359 -5.28 -5.07 7.31
C LEU A 359 -6.69 -5.23 6.74
N ALA A 360 -7.42 -6.24 7.20
CA ALA A 360 -8.82 -6.45 6.84
C ALA A 360 -9.56 -7.29 7.89
N SER A 361 -10.84 -6.97 8.12
CA SER A 361 -11.77 -7.86 8.82
C SER A 361 -12.27 -8.95 7.87
N TYR A 362 -12.08 -10.22 8.24
CA TYR A 362 -12.50 -11.36 7.45
C TYR A 362 -12.85 -12.56 8.33
N GLY A 363 -14.03 -13.16 8.13
CA GLY A 363 -14.40 -14.38 8.85
C GLY A 363 -14.55 -14.21 10.36
N GLY A 364 -14.91 -13.01 10.84
CA GLY A 364 -14.97 -12.70 12.27
C GLY A 364 -13.59 -12.57 12.93
N GLN A 365 -12.53 -12.39 12.15
CA GLN A 365 -11.18 -12.16 12.65
C GLN A 365 -10.56 -10.96 11.94
N LEU A 366 -9.63 -10.30 12.62
CA LEU A 366 -8.83 -9.24 12.03
C LEU A 366 -7.55 -9.84 11.48
N TYR A 367 -7.25 -9.60 10.21
CA TYR A 367 -6.01 -9.99 9.55
C TYR A 367 -5.12 -8.77 9.36
N TRP A 368 -3.81 -8.94 9.55
CA TRP A 368 -2.81 -7.93 9.19
C TRP A 368 -1.53 -8.60 8.72
N GLY A 369 -0.73 -7.88 7.94
CA GLY A 369 0.59 -8.33 7.55
C GLY A 369 1.67 -7.26 7.80
N THR A 370 2.92 -7.61 7.56
CA THR A 370 4.07 -6.76 7.86
C THR A 370 4.66 -6.16 6.58
N MET A 371 5.59 -5.22 6.74
CA MET A 371 6.30 -4.56 5.65
C MET A 371 7.78 -4.35 6.02
N HIS A 372 8.69 -4.77 5.14
CA HIS A 372 10.14 -4.67 5.35
C HIS A 372 10.79 -3.84 4.25
N VAL A 373 11.08 -2.56 4.53
CA VAL A 373 11.70 -1.71 3.53
C VAL A 373 13.10 -2.26 3.20
N PRO A 374 13.40 -2.50 1.90
CA PRO A 374 14.67 -3.09 1.50
C PRO A 374 15.86 -2.43 2.19
N LEU A 375 16.72 -3.25 2.79
CA LEU A 375 17.97 -2.84 3.46
C LEU A 375 17.83 -1.85 4.62
N GLN A 376 16.62 -1.46 5.04
CA GLN A 376 16.47 -0.49 6.11
C GLN A 376 16.89 -1.04 7.48
N ALA A 377 16.57 -2.31 7.75
CA ALA A 377 17.06 -3.00 8.93
C ALA A 377 18.59 -3.11 8.94
N THR A 378 19.18 -3.42 7.78
CA THR A 378 20.64 -3.43 7.61
C THR A 378 21.25 -2.07 7.91
N ALA A 379 20.68 -0.99 7.37
CA ALA A 379 21.18 0.37 7.57
C ALA A 379 21.15 0.78 9.05
N LEU A 380 20.06 0.47 9.77
CA LEU A 380 19.98 0.73 11.21
C LEU A 380 20.96 -0.16 11.99
N HIS A 381 21.03 -1.45 11.66
CA HIS A 381 21.93 -2.39 12.35
C HIS A 381 23.40 -2.02 12.18
N VAL A 382 23.83 -1.60 11.00
CA VAL A 382 25.20 -1.12 10.75
C VAL A 382 25.53 0.15 11.55
N ARG A 383 24.53 0.98 11.87
CA ARG A 383 24.73 2.17 12.73
C ARG A 383 24.85 1.80 14.19
N VAL A 384 23.97 0.93 14.68
CA VAL A 384 23.96 0.49 16.09
C VAL A 384 25.17 -0.41 16.39
N TYR A 385 25.46 -1.35 15.50
CA TYR A 385 26.56 -2.31 15.60
C TYR A 385 27.42 -2.28 14.32
N PRO A 386 28.38 -1.33 14.21
CA PRO A 386 29.24 -1.21 13.03
C PRO A 386 30.05 -2.49 12.75
N PRO A 387 29.96 -3.08 11.54
CA PRO A 387 30.72 -4.26 11.18
C PRO A 387 32.22 -3.91 11.08
N LYS A 388 33.07 -4.80 11.59
CA LYS A 388 34.54 -4.60 11.63
C LYS A 388 35.24 -5.06 10.35
N ASN A 389 34.56 -5.87 9.54
CA ASN A 389 35.09 -6.42 8.29
C ASN A 389 33.94 -6.76 7.31
N GLN A 390 34.32 -7.18 6.10
CA GLN A 390 33.38 -7.49 5.03
C GLN A 390 32.50 -8.71 5.34
N ASP A 391 33.04 -9.72 6.04
CA ASP A 391 32.28 -10.91 6.42
C ASP A 391 31.15 -10.57 7.41
N GLN A 392 31.43 -9.71 8.39
CA GLN A 392 30.42 -9.22 9.33
C GLN A 392 29.37 -8.34 8.66
N LEU A 393 29.78 -7.53 7.67
CA LEU A 393 28.84 -6.76 6.87
C LEU A 393 27.93 -7.69 6.06
N ALA A 394 28.48 -8.68 5.38
CA ALA A 394 27.71 -9.67 4.62
C ALA A 394 26.74 -10.46 5.52
N ALA A 395 27.20 -10.89 6.69
CA ALA A 395 26.34 -11.55 7.68
C ALA A 395 25.23 -10.62 8.19
N THR A 396 25.51 -9.33 8.40
CA THR A 396 24.50 -8.34 8.79
C THR A 396 23.46 -8.14 7.70
N VAL A 397 23.89 -8.01 6.43
CA VAL A 397 22.98 -7.91 5.28
C VAL A 397 22.07 -9.13 5.24
N ALA A 398 22.63 -10.34 5.28
CA ALA A 398 21.84 -11.57 5.21
C ALA A 398 20.84 -11.71 6.38
N ASN A 399 21.31 -11.53 7.62
CA ASN A 399 20.52 -11.81 8.81
C ASN A 399 19.51 -10.71 9.18
N THR A 400 19.55 -9.54 8.51
CA THR A 400 18.56 -8.46 8.73
C THR A 400 17.43 -8.45 7.69
N GLN A 401 17.50 -9.27 6.64
CA GLN A 401 16.38 -9.36 5.69
C GLN A 401 15.19 -10.10 6.30
N ARG A 402 13.99 -9.67 5.93
CA ARG A 402 12.72 -10.25 6.36
C ARG A 402 11.73 -10.22 5.19
N ALA A 403 11.10 -11.37 4.90
CA ALA A 403 9.87 -11.39 4.13
C ALA A 403 8.68 -11.07 5.04
N PHE A 404 7.53 -10.68 4.48
CA PHE A 404 6.41 -10.27 5.34
C PHE A 404 5.79 -11.46 6.08
N ALA A 405 5.33 -11.24 7.31
CA ALA A 405 4.51 -12.17 8.05
C ALA A 405 3.02 -11.81 7.93
N VAL A 406 2.14 -12.80 8.14
CA VAL A 406 0.68 -12.63 8.20
C VAL A 406 0.18 -13.15 9.52
N PHE A 407 -0.62 -12.34 10.19
CA PHE A 407 -1.25 -12.65 11.46
C PHE A 407 -2.76 -12.56 11.34
N ARG A 408 -3.45 -13.23 12.24
CA ARG A 408 -4.86 -12.94 12.52
C ARG A 408 -5.12 -12.91 14.01
N GLY A 409 -6.13 -12.15 14.42
CA GLY A 409 -6.54 -12.04 15.81
C GLY A 409 -8.04 -11.98 15.97
N ARG A 410 -8.49 -12.32 17.18
CA ARG A 410 -9.87 -12.21 17.65
C ARG A 410 -9.88 -11.72 19.10
N ASP A 411 -11.00 -11.14 19.51
CA ASP A 411 -11.23 -10.69 20.88
C ASP A 411 -10.13 -9.75 21.40
N LEU A 412 -9.54 -8.96 20.49
CA LEU A 412 -8.40 -8.09 20.75
C LEU A 412 -8.73 -7.05 21.84
N GLY A 413 -7.80 -6.85 22.77
CA GLY A 413 -7.93 -5.99 23.94
C GLY A 413 -8.80 -6.57 25.06
N SER A 414 -9.20 -7.84 24.98
CA SER A 414 -9.95 -8.54 26.03
C SER A 414 -9.09 -9.57 26.76
N ALA A 415 -9.64 -10.18 27.82
CA ALA A 415 -8.98 -11.28 28.52
C ALA A 415 -8.89 -12.58 27.69
N ASP A 416 -9.70 -12.70 26.65
CA ASP A 416 -9.77 -13.86 25.75
C ASP A 416 -9.04 -13.61 24.41
N GLU A 417 -8.23 -12.54 24.34
CA GLU A 417 -7.45 -12.17 23.17
C GLU A 417 -6.61 -13.36 22.67
N THR A 418 -6.67 -13.60 21.36
CA THR A 418 -5.76 -14.54 20.71
C THR A 418 -5.21 -13.96 19.42
N VAL A 419 -3.90 -14.11 19.23
CA VAL A 419 -3.19 -13.79 17.98
C VAL A 419 -2.52 -15.06 17.47
N GLU A 420 -2.72 -15.36 16.18
CA GLU A 420 -2.11 -16.49 15.48
C GLU A 420 -1.21 -15.97 14.35
N THR A 421 0.03 -16.47 14.30
CA THR A 421 0.92 -16.30 13.15
C THR A 421 0.51 -17.31 12.08
N LEU A 422 -0.05 -16.84 10.96
CA LEU A 422 -0.47 -17.70 9.87
C LEU A 422 0.70 -18.06 8.96
N TYR A 423 1.47 -17.04 8.59
CA TYR A 423 2.67 -17.13 7.76
C TYR A 423 3.78 -16.34 8.44
N GLY A 424 4.90 -16.99 8.74
CA GLY A 424 5.99 -16.41 9.51
C GLY A 424 7.11 -17.43 9.75
N GLU A 425 7.97 -17.18 10.72
CA GLU A 425 9.05 -18.09 11.13
C GLU A 425 8.93 -18.44 12.61
N SER A 426 9.26 -19.68 12.97
CA SER A 426 9.35 -20.10 14.38
C SER A 426 10.67 -19.65 15.04
N GLU A 427 11.68 -19.34 14.22
CA GLU A 427 12.98 -18.86 14.63
C GLU A 427 13.47 -17.80 13.63
N LEU A 428 14.11 -16.75 14.14
CA LEU A 428 14.69 -15.68 13.34
C LEU A 428 16.12 -15.38 13.79
N PRO A 429 17.00 -14.93 12.89
CA PRO A 429 18.32 -14.43 13.29
C PRO A 429 18.17 -13.20 14.17
N ALA A 430 18.83 -13.21 15.33
CA ALA A 430 18.98 -12.06 16.22
C ALA A 430 20.46 -11.86 16.58
N PHE A 431 20.87 -10.61 16.69
CA PHE A 431 22.24 -10.25 17.04
C PHE A 431 22.40 -10.13 18.56
N ASP A 432 23.25 -10.97 19.16
CA ASP A 432 23.73 -10.80 20.52
C ASP A 432 25.02 -9.97 20.50
N PRO A 433 25.00 -8.70 20.93
CA PRO A 433 26.20 -7.86 20.97
C PRO A 433 27.19 -8.29 22.08
N THR A 434 26.77 -9.08 23.06
CA THR A 434 27.60 -9.53 24.19
C THR A 434 28.38 -10.80 23.89
N ALA A 435 27.93 -11.59 22.91
CA ALA A 435 28.60 -12.79 22.44
C ALA A 435 30.06 -12.52 22.02
N ASN A 436 30.88 -13.58 22.06
CA ASN A 436 32.28 -13.55 21.67
C ASN A 436 33.10 -12.44 22.36
N ASN A 437 32.90 -12.26 23.67
CA ASN A 437 33.54 -11.21 24.47
C ASN A 437 33.25 -9.78 23.95
N GLY A 438 31.99 -9.51 23.59
CA GLY A 438 31.58 -8.20 23.07
C GLY A 438 31.96 -7.94 21.60
N VAL A 439 32.37 -8.97 20.86
CA VAL A 439 32.53 -8.88 19.40
C VAL A 439 31.19 -8.96 18.69
N GLY A 440 30.22 -9.64 19.32
CA GLY A 440 28.89 -9.88 18.79
C GLY A 440 28.78 -11.16 17.94
N ALA A 441 27.59 -11.73 17.89
CA ALA A 441 27.26 -12.89 17.06
C ALA A 441 25.79 -12.85 16.63
N TRP A 442 25.53 -13.42 15.45
CA TRP A 442 24.16 -13.73 15.03
C TRP A 442 23.80 -15.13 15.53
N GLU A 443 22.61 -15.25 16.13
CA GLU A 443 22.09 -16.51 16.64
C GLU A 443 20.66 -16.73 16.13
N THR A 444 20.35 -17.99 15.81
CA THR A 444 18.97 -18.40 15.52
C THR A 444 18.18 -18.39 16.82
N THR A 445 17.20 -17.49 16.91
CA THR A 445 16.45 -17.22 18.14
C THR A 445 14.97 -17.53 17.95
N PRO A 446 14.32 -18.29 18.86
CA PRO A 446 12.90 -18.55 18.78
C PRO A 446 12.05 -17.28 18.80
N THR A 447 11.03 -17.23 17.95
CA THR A 447 10.03 -16.13 17.91
C THR A 447 8.92 -16.31 18.95
N GLY A 448 8.86 -17.47 19.61
CA GLY A 448 7.81 -17.83 20.57
C GLY A 448 6.51 -18.30 19.91
N VAL A 449 6.44 -18.34 18.58
CA VAL A 449 5.27 -18.77 17.81
C VAL A 449 5.60 -19.94 16.88
N THR A 450 4.57 -20.63 16.39
CA THR A 450 4.71 -21.59 15.29
C THR A 450 3.70 -21.23 14.21
N PRO A 451 4.15 -20.91 12.98
CA PRO A 451 3.25 -20.54 11.89
C PRO A 451 2.24 -21.64 11.57
N VAL A 452 0.97 -21.27 11.40
CA VAL A 452 -0.13 -22.22 11.19
C VAL A 452 -0.12 -22.81 9.78
N HIS A 453 0.25 -22.04 8.76
CA HIS A 453 0.09 -22.43 7.36
C HIS A 453 1.40 -22.50 6.57
N GLY A 454 2.37 -21.63 6.84
CA GLY A 454 3.63 -21.63 6.09
C GLY A 454 4.62 -20.58 6.52
N ARG A 455 5.68 -20.43 5.73
CA ARG A 455 6.75 -19.46 5.95
C ARG A 455 6.32 -18.04 5.65
N SER A 456 7.10 -17.07 6.12
CA SER A 456 6.97 -15.67 5.72
C SER A 456 7.05 -15.48 4.19
N GLY A 457 6.46 -14.40 3.68
CA GLY A 457 6.39 -14.08 2.25
C GLY A 457 5.58 -15.08 1.42
N PHE A 458 4.73 -15.88 2.08
CA PHE A 458 4.10 -17.06 1.49
C PHE A 458 5.11 -18.06 0.88
N GLY A 459 6.32 -18.14 1.45
CA GLY A 459 7.39 -19.02 0.97
C GLY A 459 8.39 -18.35 0.02
N ASP A 460 8.22 -17.06 -0.29
CA ASP A 460 9.16 -16.26 -1.09
C ASP A 460 9.84 -15.18 -0.24
N GLN A 461 11.16 -15.25 -0.13
CA GLN A 461 11.96 -14.30 0.67
C GLN A 461 11.97 -12.87 0.11
N TYR A 462 11.69 -12.70 -1.18
CA TYR A 462 11.64 -11.38 -1.84
C TYR A 462 10.29 -10.72 -1.72
N ASN A 463 9.30 -11.40 -1.14
CA ASN A 463 7.99 -10.84 -0.91
C ASN A 463 8.00 -10.06 0.42
N LEU A 464 8.25 -8.76 0.33
CA LEU A 464 8.62 -7.93 1.49
C LEU A 464 7.45 -7.23 2.15
N TYR A 465 6.36 -6.96 1.41
CA TYR A 465 5.18 -6.23 1.92
C TYR A 465 3.89 -7.02 1.75
N ALA A 466 3.12 -7.15 2.82
CA ALA A 466 1.67 -7.27 2.71
C ALA A 466 1.10 -5.85 2.47
N TRP A 467 0.97 -5.44 1.21
CA TRP A 467 0.76 -4.03 0.88
C TRP A 467 -0.68 -3.56 1.08
N LYS A 468 -1.64 -4.37 0.65
CA LYS A 468 -3.07 -4.12 0.86
C LYS A 468 -3.82 -5.43 1.05
N MET A 469 -4.83 -5.40 1.92
CA MET A 469 -5.78 -6.47 2.09
C MET A 469 -7.18 -5.99 1.71
N THR A 470 -7.97 -6.82 1.03
CA THR A 470 -9.33 -6.47 0.62
C THR A 470 -10.21 -7.71 0.54
N VAL A 471 -11.42 -7.63 1.10
CA VAL A 471 -12.40 -8.70 0.98
C VAL A 471 -13.26 -8.49 -0.26
N ALA A 472 -13.35 -9.50 -1.12
CA ALA A 472 -14.23 -9.51 -2.30
C ALA A 472 -14.80 -10.92 -2.50
N GLY A 473 -16.10 -11.03 -2.80
CA GLY A 473 -16.74 -12.32 -3.11
C GLY A 473 -16.64 -13.37 -2.01
N GLY A 474 -16.58 -12.94 -0.73
CA GLY A 474 -16.42 -13.84 0.41
C GLY A 474 -15.01 -14.38 0.62
N ARG A 475 -13.99 -13.76 0.00
CA ARG A 475 -12.58 -14.12 0.13
C ARG A 475 -11.76 -12.92 0.58
N LEU A 476 -10.71 -13.16 1.34
CA LEU A 476 -9.72 -12.13 1.65
C LEU A 476 -8.58 -12.22 0.64
N TYR A 477 -8.33 -11.13 -0.08
CA TYR A 477 -7.18 -10.99 -0.97
C TYR A 477 -6.06 -10.22 -0.29
N VAL A 478 -4.82 -10.67 -0.50
CA VAL A 478 -3.59 -10.04 -0.02
C VAL A 478 -2.74 -9.69 -1.24
N GLY A 479 -2.64 -8.39 -1.52
CA GLY A 479 -1.77 -7.84 -2.54
C GLY A 479 -0.40 -7.55 -1.95
N THR A 480 0.67 -8.00 -2.63
CA THR A 480 2.01 -7.94 -2.07
C THR A 480 2.96 -7.03 -2.85
N MET A 481 4.17 -6.84 -2.34
CA MET A 481 5.31 -6.28 -3.07
C MET A 481 6.43 -7.30 -3.12
N ASP A 482 6.78 -7.70 -4.33
CA ASP A 482 7.89 -8.58 -4.63
C ASP A 482 9.08 -7.76 -5.13
N PHE A 483 10.23 -7.90 -4.47
CA PHE A 483 11.44 -7.13 -4.77
C PHE A 483 12.45 -7.91 -5.62
N ALA A 484 12.15 -9.14 -6.03
CA ALA A 484 13.09 -10.05 -6.69
C ALA A 484 13.67 -9.43 -7.97
N TYR A 485 12.83 -8.84 -8.84
CA TYR A 485 13.31 -8.27 -10.11
C TYR A 485 14.39 -7.19 -9.90
N ILE A 486 14.19 -6.31 -8.91
CA ILE A 486 15.17 -5.26 -8.60
C ILE A 486 16.39 -5.84 -7.89
N ALA A 487 16.17 -6.69 -6.88
CA ALA A 487 17.25 -7.25 -6.07
C ALA A 487 18.19 -8.16 -6.88
N LEU A 488 17.67 -8.79 -7.92
CA LEU A 488 18.38 -9.73 -8.78
C LEU A 488 18.71 -9.14 -10.16
N GLU A 489 18.48 -7.84 -10.37
CA GLU A 489 18.80 -7.13 -11.62
C GLU A 489 18.21 -7.81 -12.87
N GLY A 490 17.01 -8.38 -12.76
CA GLY A 490 16.34 -9.10 -13.85
C GLY A 490 16.92 -10.49 -14.17
N GLU A 491 17.86 -11.00 -13.38
CA GLU A 491 18.52 -12.29 -13.59
C GLU A 491 18.19 -13.29 -12.47
N MET A 492 17.40 -14.32 -12.79
CA MET A 492 17.03 -15.35 -11.81
C MET A 492 18.25 -16.19 -11.40
N PRO A 493 18.43 -16.49 -10.09
CA PRO A 493 19.51 -17.36 -9.65
C PRO A 493 19.33 -18.78 -10.21
N ALA A 494 20.44 -19.47 -10.46
CA ALA A 494 20.42 -20.84 -10.99
C ALA A 494 19.80 -21.85 -10.02
N GLU A 495 19.96 -21.62 -8.71
CA GLU A 495 19.42 -22.46 -7.63
C GLU A 495 18.73 -21.55 -6.59
N PRO A 496 17.56 -21.93 -6.05
CA PRO A 496 16.89 -21.18 -5.00
C PRO A 496 17.62 -21.34 -3.65
N GLU A 497 17.42 -20.37 -2.76
CA GLU A 497 17.92 -20.47 -1.37
C GLU A 497 17.24 -21.65 -0.62
N PRO A 498 17.98 -22.44 0.17
CA PRO A 498 17.43 -23.60 0.86
C PRO A 498 16.21 -23.26 1.73
N GLY A 499 15.10 -23.96 1.50
CA GLY A 499 13.86 -23.85 2.26
C GLY A 499 12.91 -22.74 1.79
N TYR A 500 13.26 -21.99 0.74
CA TYR A 500 12.35 -21.08 0.05
C TYR A 500 11.94 -21.67 -1.30
N ASP A 501 10.76 -21.26 -1.79
CA ASP A 501 10.38 -21.53 -3.17
C ASP A 501 11.29 -20.71 -4.12
N PRO A 502 11.55 -21.19 -5.35
CA PRO A 502 12.20 -20.36 -6.36
C PRO A 502 11.43 -19.04 -6.52
N PRO A 503 12.13 -17.89 -6.52
CA PRO A 503 11.45 -16.62 -6.68
C PRO A 503 10.71 -16.57 -8.02
N THR A 504 9.79 -15.63 -8.14
CA THR A 504 9.19 -15.26 -9.41
C THR A 504 9.35 -13.76 -9.61
N PHE A 505 9.38 -13.31 -10.87
CA PHE A 505 9.33 -11.87 -11.14
C PHE A 505 7.89 -11.40 -11.30
N GLY A 506 7.62 -10.25 -10.69
CA GLY A 506 6.31 -9.65 -10.60
C GLY A 506 5.68 -9.91 -9.24
N SER A 507 4.69 -9.08 -8.90
CA SER A 507 4.00 -9.12 -7.63
C SER A 507 3.13 -10.35 -7.49
N ASP A 508 2.86 -10.71 -6.24
CA ASP A 508 1.87 -11.71 -5.94
C ASP A 508 0.51 -11.12 -5.58
N LEU A 509 -0.53 -11.88 -5.94
CA LEU A 509 -1.85 -11.79 -5.35
C LEU A 509 -2.21 -13.13 -4.72
N TRP A 510 -2.46 -13.12 -3.41
CA TRP A 510 -2.89 -14.29 -2.66
C TRP A 510 -4.34 -14.16 -2.21
N SER A 511 -5.00 -15.29 -1.98
CA SER A 511 -6.37 -15.31 -1.43
C SER A 511 -6.55 -16.34 -0.33
N PHE A 512 -7.14 -15.92 0.79
CA PHE A 512 -7.73 -16.82 1.77
C PHE A 512 -9.16 -17.14 1.33
N ASP A 513 -9.30 -18.34 0.79
CA ASP A 513 -10.53 -18.84 0.18
C ASP A 513 -11.65 -19.09 1.21
N ALA A 514 -11.28 -19.33 2.47
CA ALA A 514 -12.19 -19.43 3.62
C ALA A 514 -11.41 -19.09 4.91
N PRO A 515 -12.08 -18.67 6.00
CA PRO A 515 -11.44 -18.51 7.30
C PRO A 515 -10.81 -19.84 7.75
N GLY A 516 -9.64 -19.79 8.38
CA GLY A 516 -8.95 -21.00 8.88
C GLY A 516 -8.20 -21.83 7.83
N GLN A 517 -8.38 -21.56 6.54
CA GLN A 517 -7.70 -22.28 5.46
C GLN A 517 -6.42 -21.55 5.03
N PRO A 518 -5.41 -22.27 4.51
CA PRO A 518 -4.22 -21.62 3.95
C PRO A 518 -4.58 -20.74 2.74
N ALA A 519 -3.76 -19.72 2.49
CA ALA A 519 -3.85 -18.89 1.32
C ALA A 519 -3.48 -19.67 0.05
N ARG A 520 -4.13 -19.34 -1.06
CA ARG A 520 -3.85 -19.84 -2.40
C ARG A 520 -3.35 -18.69 -3.29
N ALA A 521 -2.30 -18.94 -4.06
CA ALA A 521 -1.83 -18.01 -5.08
C ALA A 521 -2.90 -17.82 -6.16
N VAL A 522 -3.24 -16.56 -6.42
CA VAL A 522 -4.10 -16.14 -7.54
C VAL A 522 -3.22 -15.75 -8.74
N ASP A 523 -2.14 -15.02 -8.48
CA ASP A 523 -1.10 -14.66 -9.45
C ASP A 523 0.25 -14.52 -8.73
N LYS A 524 1.35 -14.87 -9.41
CA LYS A 524 2.74 -14.72 -8.94
C LYS A 524 3.67 -14.10 -10.00
N THR A 525 3.08 -13.44 -11.00
CA THR A 525 3.76 -13.05 -12.24
C THR A 525 3.50 -11.59 -12.60
N GLY A 526 2.98 -10.80 -11.65
CA GLY A 526 2.58 -9.43 -11.89
C GLY A 526 1.47 -9.31 -12.94
N PHE A 527 0.56 -10.30 -13.02
CA PHE A 527 -0.49 -10.41 -14.03
C PHE A 527 0.04 -10.48 -15.48
N GLY A 528 1.12 -11.24 -15.68
CA GLY A 528 1.78 -11.41 -16.97
C GLY A 528 2.77 -10.31 -17.33
N ASN A 529 2.98 -9.33 -16.44
CA ASN A 529 4.05 -8.35 -16.56
C ASN A 529 5.01 -8.47 -15.35
N PRO A 530 6.19 -9.09 -15.52
CA PRO A 530 7.15 -9.32 -14.43
C PRO A 530 7.73 -8.02 -13.84
N LEU A 531 7.55 -6.88 -14.52
CA LEU A 531 7.99 -5.56 -14.05
C LEU A 531 7.01 -4.95 -13.02
N ASN A 532 5.79 -5.49 -12.93
CA ASN A 532 4.83 -5.09 -11.90
C ASN A 532 5.26 -5.64 -10.55
N GLN A 533 6.11 -4.92 -9.83
CA GLN A 533 6.65 -5.36 -8.54
C GLN A 533 5.63 -5.34 -7.38
N GLY A 534 4.45 -4.71 -7.53
CA GLY A 534 3.47 -4.77 -6.45
C GLY A 534 2.01 -4.55 -6.80
N VAL A 535 1.15 -5.22 -6.04
CA VAL A 535 -0.29 -4.95 -5.95
C VAL A 535 -0.50 -3.84 -4.92
N ARG A 536 -0.54 -2.59 -5.39
CA ARG A 536 -0.43 -1.41 -4.51
C ARG A 536 -1.75 -0.98 -3.90
N THR A 537 -2.83 -1.02 -4.67
CA THR A 537 -4.17 -0.60 -4.25
C THR A 537 -5.22 -1.61 -4.72
N MET A 538 -6.30 -1.74 -3.94
CA MET A 538 -7.41 -2.62 -4.25
C MET A 538 -8.73 -2.00 -3.81
N VAL A 539 -9.77 -2.14 -4.64
CA VAL A 539 -11.16 -1.80 -4.29
C VAL A 539 -12.09 -2.90 -4.79
N ALA A 540 -13.00 -3.35 -3.94
CA ALA A 540 -13.96 -4.41 -4.27
C ALA A 540 -15.33 -3.86 -4.71
N GLU A 541 -16.01 -4.60 -5.58
CA GLU A 541 -17.43 -4.48 -5.87
C GLU A 541 -18.05 -5.88 -5.96
N GLY A 542 -18.74 -6.30 -4.89
CA GLY A 542 -19.26 -7.66 -4.79
C GLY A 542 -18.13 -8.70 -4.88
N SER A 543 -18.13 -9.51 -5.93
CA SER A 543 -17.08 -10.49 -6.24
C SER A 543 -15.98 -9.98 -7.18
N THR A 544 -16.09 -8.75 -7.65
CA THR A 544 -15.08 -8.12 -8.52
C THR A 544 -14.06 -7.38 -7.66
N LEU A 545 -12.79 -7.45 -8.06
CA LEU A 545 -11.71 -6.69 -7.46
C LEU A 545 -11.03 -5.84 -8.54
N TYR A 546 -10.88 -4.55 -8.27
CA TYR A 546 -10.12 -3.63 -9.09
C TYR A 546 -8.77 -3.41 -8.44
N ILE A 547 -7.71 -3.54 -9.22
CA ILE A 547 -6.35 -3.65 -8.71
C ILE A 547 -5.47 -2.61 -9.38
N GLY A 548 -4.82 -1.77 -8.59
CA GLY A 548 -3.80 -0.83 -9.05
C GLY A 548 -2.40 -1.36 -8.77
N MET A 549 -1.55 -1.36 -9.80
CA MET A 549 -0.19 -1.91 -9.75
C MET A 549 0.87 -0.84 -9.48
N ALA A 550 2.04 -1.32 -9.04
CA ALA A 550 3.27 -0.57 -8.89
C ALA A 550 4.35 -1.14 -9.82
N ASN A 551 4.92 -0.29 -10.69
CA ASN A 551 5.96 -0.68 -11.64
C ASN A 551 6.91 0.51 -11.87
N PRO A 552 8.16 0.46 -11.36
CA PRO A 552 9.09 1.59 -11.43
C PRO A 552 10.01 1.57 -12.66
N MET A 553 9.83 0.66 -13.62
CA MET A 553 10.76 0.46 -14.74
C MET A 553 10.58 1.52 -15.82
N ASN A 554 10.95 2.76 -15.50
CA ASN A 554 10.58 3.96 -16.25
C ASN A 554 11.21 4.08 -17.64
N LEU A 555 12.17 3.23 -18.02
CA LEU A 555 12.75 3.18 -19.37
C LEU A 555 12.18 2.06 -20.24
N ARG A 556 11.30 1.20 -19.69
CA ARG A 556 10.68 0.09 -20.43
C ARG A 556 9.49 0.53 -21.25
N THR A 557 9.76 1.07 -22.44
CA THR A 557 8.75 1.64 -23.35
C THR A 557 8.60 0.90 -24.69
N ASP A 558 9.44 -0.10 -24.97
CA ASP A 558 9.32 -0.93 -26.18
C ASP A 558 8.12 -1.91 -26.08
N PRO A 559 7.08 -1.76 -26.93
CA PRO A 559 5.88 -2.60 -26.90
C PRO A 559 6.12 -4.04 -27.33
N THR A 560 7.29 -4.38 -27.86
CA THR A 560 7.69 -5.77 -28.14
C THR A 560 8.15 -6.52 -26.89
N THR A 561 8.33 -5.80 -25.78
CA THR A 561 8.75 -6.35 -24.48
C THR A 561 7.73 -6.01 -23.38
N HIS A 562 8.05 -6.36 -22.14
CA HIS A 562 7.29 -5.89 -20.99
C HIS A 562 7.51 -4.39 -20.75
N LEU A 563 6.42 -3.70 -20.44
CA LEU A 563 6.36 -2.26 -20.34
C LEU A 563 6.31 -1.78 -18.89
N GLY A 564 7.00 -0.68 -18.60
CA GLY A 564 7.02 0.00 -17.31
C GLY A 564 5.75 0.80 -16.99
N GLY A 565 5.72 1.39 -15.80
CA GLY A 565 4.63 2.27 -15.37
C GLY A 565 3.37 1.54 -14.90
N TRP A 566 2.49 2.30 -14.24
CA TRP A 566 1.33 1.73 -13.56
C TRP A 566 0.38 0.98 -14.49
N GLU A 567 -0.32 0.00 -13.92
CA GLU A 567 -1.41 -0.73 -14.58
C GLU A 567 -2.64 -0.79 -13.68
N LEU A 568 -3.82 -0.78 -14.29
CA LEU A 568 -5.11 -0.98 -13.63
C LEU A 568 -5.74 -2.25 -14.16
N HIS A 569 -6.07 -3.19 -13.27
CA HIS A 569 -6.62 -4.50 -13.60
C HIS A 569 -8.00 -4.71 -12.98
N LYS A 570 -8.78 -5.58 -13.62
CA LYS A 570 -10.05 -6.11 -13.11
C LYS A 570 -9.92 -7.61 -12.95
N LEU A 571 -10.17 -8.09 -11.73
CA LEU A 571 -10.29 -9.50 -11.39
C LEU A 571 -11.77 -9.84 -11.21
N THR A 572 -12.27 -10.85 -11.93
CA THR A 572 -13.64 -11.35 -11.77
C THR A 572 -13.65 -12.85 -11.57
N ARG A 573 -14.59 -13.33 -10.77
CA ARG A 573 -14.88 -14.76 -10.65
C ARG A 573 -15.57 -15.25 -11.93
N ARG A 574 -15.09 -16.35 -12.50
CA ARG A 574 -15.79 -17.06 -13.58
C ARG A 574 -16.94 -17.91 -13.06
#